data_AF-A0A7S0MIP9-F1
#
_entry.id   AF-A0A7S0MIP9-F1
#
_cell.length_a   1.000
_cell.length_b   1.000
_cell.length_c   1.000
_cell.angle_alpha   90.00
_cell.angle_beta   90.00
_cell.angle_gamma   90.00
#
_symmetry.space_group_name_H-M   'P 1'
#
loop_
_entity.id
_entity.type
_entity.pdbx_description
1 polymer ?
#
loop_
_entity_poly.entity_id
_entity_poly.type
_entity_poly.pdbx_seq_one_letter_code
_entity_poly.pdbx_strand_id
1 'polypeptide(L)'
;MNCAEITERVVPIQTAQGGTVMQTTHVCLKTYYVRDRTGEMRPITTKTYIVNNLKHDLLSGKALNKAGYRIILDKDPEESGVFAVNDGKICKSRSFPFMNDSEYSNLFYLKTEPMTLQQFGKMTGYELWHRRLGHCSNRNIRETIPHSDGLADLVGKKFESHVKCPSCMIGKSTLEDLPKLKERALKPLAQVNMDSFSSSVTSIEGYNHAVVFADCHTGYRWVYGMKVKSDIIKVVKKWYSDIADIRQKHRLVVAMRDNAGENKSHEIIEFFESVGVKNYFSTSTEQWQNGLAEAAINSIMMLSRAIMAESGLGGRFWFKSAVAGCDARNSTYKERIGTTPWRIMHGEKRDVSRFRAFGCRAWVHLNSERREKGKHTPRAVEAIYLGFEPNTSAYSFFIPEKNTMMSSNQAKFDENVFPFRKEKVVEQYQSDQSTDILYRSQSNVKWIPYNKLHLSNYTRIHYDSTSDIMVMRVNTEANT
;
A
#
# COMPACT_ATOMS: atom_id res chain seq x y z
N MET A 1 -13.32 24.35 13.52
CA MET A 1 -13.06 25.28 12.40
C MET A 1 -11.56 25.51 12.33
N ASN A 2 -10.92 25.26 11.17
CA ASN A 2 -9.47 25.40 10.96
C ASN A 2 -9.09 26.83 10.49
N CYS A 3 -9.62 27.89 11.11
CA CYS A 3 -9.16 29.26 10.82
C CYS A 3 -8.25 29.70 11.97
N ALA A 4 -6.98 29.95 11.68
CA ALA A 4 -6.00 30.39 12.69
C ALA A 4 -6.11 31.90 13.00
N GLU A 5 -6.58 32.69 12.03
CA GLU A 5 -6.75 34.14 12.15
C GLU A 5 -8.01 34.55 11.37
N ILE A 6 -8.97 35.19 12.03
CA ILE A 6 -10.22 35.66 11.42
C ILE A 6 -10.16 37.18 11.37
N THR A 7 -10.26 37.76 10.18
CA THR A 7 -10.42 39.22 10.02
C THR A 7 -11.72 39.50 9.30
N GLU A 8 -12.63 40.25 9.93
CA GLU A 8 -13.83 40.79 9.29
C GLU A 8 -13.41 41.76 8.19
N ARG A 9 -13.73 41.41 6.95
CA ARG A 9 -13.44 42.27 5.81
C ARG A 9 -14.43 41.98 4.70
N VAL A 10 -15.23 42.98 4.38
CA VAL A 10 -16.08 42.96 3.19
C VAL A 10 -15.19 43.20 1.98
N VAL A 11 -14.86 42.13 1.24
CA VAL A 11 -14.13 42.22 -0.02
C VAL A 11 -15.11 42.01 -1.17
N PRO A 12 -15.24 42.98 -2.09
CA PRO A 12 -15.98 42.78 -3.32
C PRO A 12 -15.21 41.82 -4.24
N ILE A 13 -15.81 40.68 -4.58
CA ILE A 13 -15.29 39.73 -5.56
C ILE A 13 -16.01 39.98 -6.88
N GLN A 14 -15.31 40.54 -7.87
CA GLN A 14 -15.81 40.68 -9.24
C GLN A 14 -15.60 39.38 -10.02
N THR A 15 -16.61 38.95 -10.77
CA THR A 15 -16.49 37.86 -11.74
C THR A 15 -15.66 38.30 -12.95
N ALA A 16 -15.10 37.33 -13.70
CA ALA A 16 -14.24 37.61 -14.86
C ALA A 16 -14.92 38.42 -15.97
N GLN A 17 -16.26 38.43 -16.01
CA GLN A 17 -17.07 39.23 -16.95
C GLN A 17 -17.49 40.60 -16.38
N GLY A 18 -16.99 40.99 -15.20
CA GLY A 18 -17.23 42.30 -14.58
C GLY A 18 -18.64 42.52 -14.01
N GLY A 19 -19.52 41.51 -14.05
CA GLY A 19 -20.95 41.66 -13.74
C GLY A 19 -21.32 41.61 -12.25
N THR A 20 -20.96 40.53 -11.54
CA THR A 20 -21.48 40.28 -10.18
C THR A 20 -20.42 40.54 -9.13
N VAL A 21 -20.75 41.38 -8.14
CA VAL A 21 -19.92 41.63 -6.96
C VAL A 21 -20.42 40.78 -5.79
N MET A 22 -19.69 39.73 -5.42
CA MET A 22 -19.97 38.98 -4.19
C MET A 22 -19.29 39.65 -2.99
N GLN A 23 -19.90 39.56 -1.80
CA GLN A 23 -19.33 40.09 -0.56
C GLN A 23 -18.86 38.95 0.35
N THR A 24 -17.60 39.01 0.77
CA THR A 24 -17.03 38.08 1.76
C THR A 24 -17.36 38.56 3.16
N THR A 25 -17.68 37.67 4.08
CA THR A 25 -17.85 38.04 5.50
C THR A 25 -16.52 38.14 6.22
N HIS A 26 -15.63 37.17 6.00
CA HIS A 26 -14.30 37.14 6.63
C HIS A 26 -13.25 36.50 5.72
N VAL A 27 -12.00 36.89 5.94
CA VAL A 27 -10.82 36.24 5.34
C VAL A 27 -10.08 35.49 6.43
N CYS A 28 -9.71 34.24 6.18
CA CYS A 28 -8.90 33.47 7.11
C CYS A 28 -7.82 32.63 6.42
N LEU A 29 -6.73 32.37 7.13
CA LEU A 29 -5.74 31.38 6.70
C LEU A 29 -6.26 29.99 7.05
N LYS A 30 -6.48 29.14 6.03
CA LYS A 30 -7.04 27.80 6.19
C LYS A 30 -6.17 26.77 5.47
N THR A 31 -6.04 25.60 6.07
CA THR A 31 -5.35 24.44 5.48
C THR A 31 -6.37 23.49 4.89
N TYR A 32 -6.24 23.22 3.60
CA TYR A 32 -7.00 22.21 2.86
C TYR A 32 -6.13 20.99 2.63
N TYR A 33 -6.73 19.81 2.73
CA TYR A 33 -6.05 18.56 2.42
C TYR A 33 -6.56 18.07 1.07
N VAL A 34 -5.69 18.06 0.07
CA VAL A 34 -6.04 17.77 -1.32
C VAL A 34 -5.15 16.63 -1.82
N ARG A 35 -5.71 15.70 -2.57
CA ARG A 35 -4.93 14.66 -3.26
C ARG A 35 -4.31 15.25 -4.51
N ASP A 36 -2.99 15.10 -4.65
CA ASP A 36 -2.34 15.38 -5.93
C ASP A 36 -2.68 14.32 -6.98
N ARG A 37 -2.25 14.51 -8.24
CA ARG A 37 -2.46 13.55 -9.33
C ARG A 37 -1.86 12.15 -9.05
N THR A 38 -0.87 12.07 -8.16
CA THR A 38 -0.28 10.80 -7.72
C THR A 38 -1.10 10.10 -6.63
N GLY A 39 -2.08 10.80 -6.04
CA GLY A 39 -2.95 10.31 -4.97
C GLY A 39 -2.41 10.59 -3.56
N GLU A 40 -1.26 11.26 -3.46
CA GLU A 40 -0.65 11.66 -2.18
C GLU A 40 -1.45 12.82 -1.58
N MET A 41 -1.77 12.72 -0.29
CA MET A 41 -2.44 13.80 0.44
C MET A 41 -1.44 14.91 0.74
N ARG A 42 -1.71 16.12 0.25
CA ARG A 42 -0.88 17.30 0.54
C ARG A 42 -1.70 18.40 1.21
N PRO A 43 -1.09 19.16 2.14
CA PRO A 43 -1.73 20.30 2.75
C PRO A 43 -1.50 21.54 1.86
N ILE A 44 -2.57 22.25 1.55
CA ILE A 44 -2.53 23.57 0.93
C ILE A 44 -2.99 24.56 1.99
N THR A 45 -2.05 25.32 2.55
CA THR A 45 -2.36 26.43 3.45
C THR A 45 -2.42 27.72 2.66
N THR A 46 -3.59 28.35 2.58
CA THR A 46 -3.77 29.58 1.81
C THR A 46 -4.85 30.47 2.42
N LYS A 47 -4.85 31.75 2.01
CA LYS A 47 -5.92 32.69 2.37
C LYS A 47 -7.19 32.32 1.63
N THR A 48 -8.25 32.14 2.39
CA THR A 48 -9.58 31.75 1.92
C THR A 48 -10.57 32.86 2.13
N TYR A 49 -11.45 33.05 1.16
CA TYR A 49 -12.62 33.91 1.28
C TYR A 49 -13.85 33.08 1.61
N ILE A 50 -14.50 33.41 2.73
CA ILE A 50 -15.79 32.84 3.10
C ILE A 50 -16.87 33.80 2.62
N VAL A 51 -17.72 33.32 1.71
CA VAL A 51 -18.85 34.07 1.16
C VAL A 51 -20.12 33.45 1.71
N ASN A 52 -20.95 34.26 2.36
CA ASN A 52 -22.25 33.81 2.83
C ASN A 52 -23.08 33.31 1.64
N ASN A 53 -23.74 32.16 1.80
CA ASN A 53 -24.57 31.47 0.80
C ASN A 53 -23.84 30.64 -0.26
N LEU A 54 -22.49 30.55 -0.23
CA LEU A 54 -21.78 29.53 -1.02
C LEU A 54 -21.58 28.24 -0.23
N LYS A 55 -21.86 27.10 -0.88
CA LYS A 55 -21.65 25.76 -0.31
C LYS A 55 -20.18 25.39 -0.15
N HIS A 56 -19.29 26.06 -0.89
CA HIS A 56 -17.86 25.79 -0.94
C HIS A 56 -17.05 27.08 -0.74
N ASP A 57 -15.86 26.92 -0.14
CA ASP A 57 -14.91 28.00 0.08
C ASP A 57 -14.29 28.49 -1.24
N LEU A 58 -14.04 29.80 -1.37
CA LEU A 58 -13.33 30.36 -2.52
C LEU A 58 -11.83 30.53 -2.22
N LEU A 59 -11.00 29.97 -3.10
CA LEU A 59 -9.55 30.06 -3.02
C LEU A 59 -9.03 31.23 -3.87
N SER A 60 -8.16 32.06 -3.29
CA SER A 60 -7.51 33.12 -4.05
C SER A 60 -6.37 32.58 -4.90
N GLY A 61 -6.46 32.70 -6.22
CA GLY A 61 -5.34 32.37 -7.12
C GLY A 61 -4.06 33.16 -6.80
N LYS A 62 -4.21 34.44 -6.42
CA LYS A 62 -3.07 35.27 -5.98
C LYS A 62 -2.45 34.77 -4.67
N ALA A 63 -3.26 34.25 -3.74
CA ALA A 63 -2.73 33.67 -2.50
C ALA A 63 -2.07 32.30 -2.75
N LEU A 64 -2.62 31.48 -3.65
CA LEU A 64 -2.00 30.24 -4.10
C LEU A 64 -0.63 30.51 -4.76
N ASN A 65 -0.54 31.53 -5.63
CA ASN A 65 0.73 31.99 -6.19
C ASN A 65 1.78 32.36 -5.13
N LYS A 66 1.36 33.08 -4.08
CA LYS A 66 2.25 33.40 -2.94
C LYS A 66 2.62 32.18 -2.09
N ALA A 67 1.76 31.16 -2.06
CA ALA A 67 1.99 29.91 -1.36
C ALA A 67 2.83 28.90 -2.18
N GLY A 68 3.39 29.31 -3.32
CA GLY A 68 4.24 28.47 -4.16
C GLY A 68 3.47 27.57 -5.14
N TYR A 69 2.23 27.92 -5.49
CA TYR A 69 1.41 27.18 -6.45
C TYR A 69 1.04 28.03 -7.67
N ARG A 70 0.94 27.47 -8.87
CA ARG A 70 0.42 28.13 -10.06
C ARG A 70 -0.83 27.45 -10.57
N ILE A 71 -1.83 28.24 -10.93
CA ILE A 71 -3.04 27.73 -11.59
C ILE A 71 -2.76 27.67 -13.09
N ILE A 72 -3.02 26.50 -13.69
CA ILE A 72 -2.92 26.27 -15.13
C ILE A 72 -4.29 25.84 -15.62
N LEU A 73 -4.75 26.52 -16.67
CA LEU A 73 -5.99 26.21 -17.39
C LEU A 73 -5.59 25.83 -18.81
N ASP A 74 -5.75 24.57 -19.14
CA ASP A 74 -5.41 24.00 -20.44
C ASP A 74 -6.67 23.45 -21.12
N LYS A 75 -6.61 23.27 -22.44
CA LYS A 75 -7.69 22.62 -23.21
C LYS A 75 -7.83 21.15 -22.83
N ASP A 76 -6.72 20.50 -22.45
CA ASP A 76 -6.75 19.17 -21.88
C ASP A 76 -7.11 19.26 -20.38
N PRO A 77 -8.23 18.64 -19.93
CA PRO A 77 -8.58 18.56 -18.52
C PRO A 77 -7.49 17.89 -17.67
N GLU A 78 -6.69 17.01 -18.25
CA GLU A 78 -5.56 16.35 -17.59
C GLU A 78 -4.33 17.24 -17.42
N GLU A 79 -4.30 18.39 -18.09
CA GLU A 79 -3.26 19.42 -17.95
C GLU A 79 -3.74 20.63 -17.13
N SER A 80 -5.03 20.70 -16.81
CA SER A 80 -5.63 21.75 -15.99
C SER A 80 -5.56 21.46 -14.48
N GLY A 81 -5.19 22.45 -13.67
CA GLY A 81 -5.11 22.27 -12.22
C GLY A 81 -4.29 23.31 -11.47
N VAL A 82 -4.03 23.02 -10.19
CA VAL A 82 -3.15 23.82 -9.33
C VAL A 82 -1.82 23.10 -9.14
N PHE A 83 -0.72 23.68 -9.62
CA PHE A 83 0.59 23.05 -9.69
C PHE A 83 1.54 23.64 -8.67
N ALA A 84 2.26 22.82 -7.91
CA ALA A 84 3.35 23.32 -7.09
C ALA A 84 4.50 23.86 -7.96
N VAL A 85 5.14 24.93 -7.52
CA VAL A 85 6.32 25.53 -8.15
C VAL A 85 7.52 25.33 -7.22
N ASN A 86 8.51 24.58 -7.70
CA ASN A 86 9.80 24.41 -7.04
C ASN A 86 10.88 25.04 -7.92
N ASP A 87 11.69 25.94 -7.37
CA ASP A 87 12.79 26.63 -8.07
C ASP A 87 12.39 27.24 -9.43
N GLY A 88 11.18 27.80 -9.48
CA GLY A 88 10.61 28.42 -10.68
C GLY A 88 10.07 27.44 -11.73
N LYS A 89 10.20 26.12 -11.53
CA LYS A 89 9.65 25.09 -12.41
C LYS A 89 8.33 24.54 -11.89
N ILE A 90 7.38 24.34 -12.81
CA ILE A 90 6.07 23.75 -12.54
C ILE A 90 6.26 22.24 -12.34
N CYS A 91 5.72 21.71 -11.23
CA CYS A 91 5.79 20.30 -10.89
C CYS A 91 4.42 19.63 -11.11
N LYS A 92 4.24 18.95 -12.25
CA LYS A 92 2.98 18.26 -12.59
C LYS A 92 2.62 17.12 -11.65
N SER A 93 3.61 16.40 -11.12
CA SER A 93 3.37 15.35 -10.11
C SER A 93 2.84 15.91 -8.79
N ARG A 94 3.18 17.16 -8.47
CA ARG A 94 2.63 17.92 -7.33
C ARG A 94 1.55 18.90 -7.78
N SER A 95 0.71 18.46 -8.71
CA SER A 95 -0.46 19.22 -9.14
C SER A 95 -1.75 18.58 -8.66
N PHE A 96 -2.74 19.43 -8.45
CA PHE A 96 -4.08 19.06 -8.02
C PHE A 96 -5.01 19.25 -9.22
N PRO A 97 -5.55 18.17 -9.79
CA PRO A 97 -6.45 18.27 -10.93
C PRO A 97 -7.71 19.00 -10.53
N PHE A 98 -8.27 19.78 -11.45
CA PHE A 98 -9.63 20.25 -11.28
C PHE A 98 -10.61 19.11 -11.56
N MET A 99 -11.65 19.01 -10.76
CA MET A 99 -12.75 18.09 -11.07
C MET A 99 -13.64 18.71 -12.15
N ASN A 100 -13.85 17.99 -13.25
CA ASN A 100 -14.92 18.26 -14.20
C ASN A 100 -16.20 17.64 -13.62
N ASP A 101 -17.09 18.46 -13.08
CA ASP A 101 -18.44 18.01 -12.74
C ASP A 101 -19.36 18.45 -13.88
N SER A 102 -19.99 17.48 -14.54
CA SER A 102 -20.86 17.65 -15.71
C SER A 102 -22.18 18.39 -15.40
N GLU A 103 -22.36 18.90 -14.19
CA GLU A 103 -23.61 19.53 -13.73
C GLU A 103 -23.48 21.03 -13.37
N TYR A 104 -22.28 21.63 -13.34
CA TYR A 104 -22.15 23.05 -12.95
C TYR A 104 -21.08 23.82 -13.76
N SER A 105 -21.58 24.62 -14.71
CA SER A 105 -21.03 25.89 -15.24
C SER A 105 -19.62 26.33 -14.79
N ASN A 106 -18.66 26.45 -15.72
CA ASN A 106 -17.47 27.34 -15.70
C ASN A 106 -16.65 27.51 -14.40
N LEU A 107 -16.75 26.60 -13.42
CA LEU A 107 -16.06 26.68 -12.14
C LEU A 107 -15.13 25.49 -11.96
N PHE A 108 -13.93 25.75 -11.44
CA PHE A 108 -12.90 24.75 -11.20
C PHE A 108 -12.88 24.35 -9.72
N TYR A 109 -13.05 23.06 -9.43
CA TYR A 109 -13.11 22.54 -8.07
C TYR A 109 -11.86 21.75 -7.69
N LEU A 110 -11.38 21.96 -6.48
CA LEU A 110 -10.41 21.08 -5.83
C LEU A 110 -11.12 20.16 -4.85
N LYS A 111 -10.94 18.85 -5.01
CA LYS A 111 -11.46 17.86 -4.06
C LYS A 111 -10.71 17.95 -2.75
N THR A 112 -11.39 18.38 -1.69
CA THR A 112 -10.81 18.48 -0.34
C THR A 112 -11.30 17.33 0.54
N GLU A 113 -10.42 16.80 1.38
CA GLU A 113 -10.74 15.77 2.36
C GLU A 113 -10.93 16.38 3.76
N PRO A 114 -11.98 16.01 4.52
CA PRO A 114 -12.23 16.55 5.85
C PRO A 114 -11.21 15.99 6.85
N MET A 115 -10.18 16.76 7.18
CA MET A 115 -9.08 16.34 8.06
C MET A 115 -8.59 17.48 8.96
N THR A 116 -8.00 17.14 10.12
CA THR A 116 -7.39 18.08 11.09
C THR A 116 -5.86 18.01 11.05
N LEU A 117 -5.20 19.07 11.52
CA LEU A 117 -3.73 19.16 11.62
C LEU A 117 -3.11 18.07 12.49
N GLN A 118 -3.86 17.56 13.49
CA GLN A 118 -3.44 16.42 14.33
C GLN A 118 -3.57 15.05 13.64
N GLN A 119 -4.43 14.95 12.62
CA GLN A 119 -4.58 13.75 11.78
C GLN A 119 -3.58 13.76 10.61
N PHE A 120 -3.17 14.95 10.17
CA PHE A 120 -2.20 15.10 9.10
C PHE A 120 -0.81 14.59 9.55
N GLY A 121 -0.28 13.60 8.84
CA GLY A 121 0.98 12.91 9.16
C GLY A 121 0.83 11.63 10.00
N LYS A 122 -0.38 11.31 10.49
CA LYS A 122 -0.68 10.03 11.15
C LYS A 122 -1.49 9.15 10.22
N MET A 123 -0.91 8.01 9.85
CA MET A 123 -1.61 6.98 9.11
C MET A 123 -2.74 6.38 9.96
N THR A 124 -3.98 6.42 9.46
CA THR A 124 -5.17 5.94 10.19
C THR A 124 -6.11 5.14 9.28
N GLY A 125 -7.07 4.44 9.90
CA GLY A 125 -8.14 3.74 9.19
C GLY A 125 -7.63 2.62 8.28
N TYR A 126 -8.23 2.50 7.09
CA TYR A 126 -7.90 1.45 6.13
C TYR A 126 -6.44 1.51 5.67
N GLU A 127 -5.83 2.69 5.56
CA GLU A 127 -4.43 2.80 5.16
C GLU A 127 -3.50 2.19 6.21
N LEU A 128 -3.73 2.44 7.50
CA LEU A 128 -2.96 1.82 8.57
C LEU A 128 -3.08 0.29 8.55
N TRP A 129 -4.30 -0.22 8.42
CA TRP A 129 -4.57 -1.65 8.39
C TRP A 129 -4.07 -2.33 7.12
N HIS A 130 -4.07 -1.62 5.99
CA HIS A 130 -3.43 -2.04 4.76
C HIS A 130 -1.97 -2.37 5.04
N ARG A 131 -1.22 -1.46 5.66
CA ARG A 131 0.21 -1.67 5.93
C ARG A 131 0.46 -2.72 7.02
N ARG A 132 -0.33 -2.72 8.10
CA ARG A 132 -0.28 -3.75 9.17
C ARG A 132 -0.50 -5.16 8.63
N LEU A 133 -1.43 -5.32 7.68
CA LEU A 133 -1.76 -6.61 7.05
C LEU A 133 -0.95 -6.83 5.76
N GLY A 134 0.28 -6.34 5.70
CA GLY A 134 1.21 -6.63 4.60
C GLY A 134 0.75 -6.08 3.25
N HIS A 135 0.11 -4.93 3.24
CA HIS A 135 -0.48 -4.27 2.08
C HIS A 135 -1.70 -4.98 1.46
N CYS A 136 -2.52 -5.70 2.24
CA CYS A 136 -3.75 -6.33 1.70
C CYS A 136 -4.75 -5.30 1.13
N SER A 137 -5.54 -5.68 0.12
CA SER A 137 -6.50 -4.76 -0.50
C SER A 137 -7.59 -4.30 0.49
N ASN A 138 -8.08 -3.07 0.36
CA ASN A 138 -9.13 -2.54 1.23
C ASN A 138 -10.41 -3.40 1.22
N ARG A 139 -10.75 -3.99 0.06
CA ARG A 139 -11.83 -4.97 -0.05
C ARG A 139 -11.58 -6.16 0.88
N ASN A 140 -10.41 -6.77 0.82
CA ASN A 140 -10.08 -7.90 1.70
C ASN A 140 -10.08 -7.50 3.17
N ILE A 141 -9.62 -6.30 3.52
CA ILE A 141 -9.66 -5.80 4.91
C ILE A 141 -11.11 -5.68 5.39
N ARG A 142 -12.00 -5.09 4.59
CA ARG A 142 -13.43 -4.99 4.91
C ARG A 142 -14.03 -6.37 5.17
N GLU A 143 -13.79 -7.32 4.27
CA GLU A 143 -14.29 -8.69 4.44
C GLU A 143 -13.60 -9.42 5.61
N THR A 144 -12.46 -8.93 6.12
CA THR A 144 -11.78 -9.51 7.29
C THR A 144 -12.43 -9.09 8.61
N ILE A 145 -13.12 -7.94 8.66
CA ILE A 145 -13.72 -7.36 9.86
C ILE A 145 -14.58 -8.38 10.65
N PRO A 146 -15.51 -9.15 10.04
CA PRO A 146 -16.30 -10.12 10.80
C PRO A 146 -15.53 -11.38 11.24
N HIS A 147 -14.33 -11.63 10.72
CA HIS A 147 -13.60 -12.89 10.89
C HIS A 147 -12.32 -12.79 11.73
N SER A 148 -11.91 -11.58 12.12
CA SER A 148 -10.74 -11.32 12.97
C SER A 148 -11.07 -10.27 14.02
N ASP A 149 -10.38 -10.31 15.16
CA ASP A 149 -10.55 -9.34 16.23
C ASP A 149 -9.57 -8.18 16.08
N GLY A 150 -9.92 -6.99 16.60
CA GLY A 150 -9.07 -5.81 16.58
C GLY A 150 -9.34 -4.79 15.46
N LEU A 151 -10.30 -5.03 14.58
CA LEU A 151 -10.70 -4.14 13.45
C LEU A 151 -11.96 -3.32 13.72
N ALA A 152 -12.41 -3.23 14.98
CA ALA A 152 -13.67 -2.58 15.35
C ALA A 152 -13.72 -1.10 14.95
N ASP A 153 -12.56 -0.43 14.87
CA ASP A 153 -12.43 0.96 14.48
C ASP A 153 -12.73 1.21 12.99
N LEU A 154 -12.85 0.16 12.17
CA LEU A 154 -13.19 0.24 10.74
C LEU A 154 -14.67 0.00 10.45
N VAL A 155 -15.45 -0.46 11.43
CA VAL A 155 -16.88 -0.77 11.25
C VAL A 155 -17.64 0.49 10.81
N GLY A 156 -18.40 0.39 9.72
CA GLY A 156 -19.19 1.51 9.19
C GLY A 156 -18.41 2.58 8.43
N LYS A 157 -17.07 2.51 8.37
CA LYS A 157 -16.26 3.47 7.60
C LYS A 157 -16.28 3.15 6.10
N LYS A 158 -16.52 4.18 5.28
CA LYS A 158 -16.37 4.09 3.81
C LYS A 158 -14.89 3.95 3.44
N PHE A 159 -14.60 3.15 2.41
CA PHE A 159 -13.25 2.98 1.86
C PHE A 159 -13.23 3.42 0.39
N GLU A 160 -12.15 4.04 -0.05
CA GLU A 160 -11.91 4.32 -1.47
C GLU A 160 -11.41 3.05 -2.18
N SER A 161 -11.75 2.91 -3.48
CA SER A 161 -11.18 1.90 -4.36
C SER A 161 -9.65 2.04 -4.37
N HIS A 162 -8.97 0.91 -4.11
CA HIS A 162 -7.52 0.72 -3.96
C HIS A 162 -6.67 2.01 -3.89
N VAL A 163 -6.14 2.32 -2.71
CA VAL A 163 -5.13 3.38 -2.52
C VAL A 163 -3.99 3.14 -3.50
N LYS A 164 -3.58 4.17 -4.26
CA LYS A 164 -2.34 4.19 -5.06
C LYS A 164 -1.12 4.14 -4.12
N CYS A 165 -0.98 3.06 -3.36
CA CYS A 165 0.11 2.83 -2.43
C CYS A 165 1.39 2.58 -3.24
N PRO A 166 2.43 3.43 -3.14
CA PRO A 166 3.65 3.27 -3.94
C PRO A 166 4.31 1.91 -3.72
N SER A 167 4.35 1.43 -2.46
CA SER A 167 4.90 0.11 -2.13
C SER A 167 4.15 -1.04 -2.80
N CYS A 168 2.83 -0.90 -3.01
CA CYS A 168 2.07 -1.86 -3.79
C CYS A 168 2.43 -1.81 -5.27
N MET A 169 2.56 -0.61 -5.86
CA MET A 169 2.89 -0.46 -7.28
C MET A 169 4.26 -1.06 -7.59
N ILE A 170 5.24 -0.88 -6.69
CA ILE A 170 6.58 -1.46 -6.82
C ILE A 170 6.55 -2.98 -6.58
N GLY A 171 5.92 -3.41 -5.48
CA GLY A 171 6.03 -4.78 -5.00
C GLY A 171 5.05 -5.79 -5.61
N LYS A 172 3.93 -5.30 -6.15
CA LYS A 172 2.79 -6.11 -6.62
C LYS A 172 2.42 -5.90 -8.07
N SER A 173 3.18 -5.10 -8.83
CA SER A 173 2.98 -5.03 -10.27
C SER A 173 3.11 -6.43 -10.88
N THR A 174 2.08 -6.86 -11.59
CA THR A 174 2.02 -8.13 -12.31
C THR A 174 1.66 -7.86 -13.76
N LEU A 175 2.28 -8.55 -14.70
CA LEU A 175 1.75 -8.70 -16.06
C LEU A 175 0.46 -9.55 -15.95
N GLU A 176 -0.66 -9.10 -16.51
CA GLU A 176 -1.95 -9.75 -16.35
C GLU A 176 -2.06 -11.14 -17.01
N ASP A 177 -3.00 -11.92 -16.43
CA ASP A 177 -3.72 -13.09 -16.91
C ASP A 177 -3.32 -14.48 -16.41
N LEU A 178 -4.15 -15.02 -15.51
CA LEU A 178 -4.44 -16.46 -15.42
C LEU A 178 -5.88 -16.73 -14.91
N PRO A 179 -6.77 -17.30 -15.75
CA PRO A 179 -7.98 -18.01 -15.29
C PRO A 179 -7.69 -19.51 -15.09
N LYS A 180 -8.50 -20.37 -14.46
CA LYS A 180 -9.42 -20.34 -13.30
C LYS A 180 -9.57 -21.80 -12.84
N LEU A 181 -9.88 -21.99 -11.55
CA LEU A 181 -10.28 -23.23 -10.86
C LEU A 181 -9.32 -24.43 -10.93
N LYS A 182 -8.61 -24.63 -9.81
CA LYS A 182 -7.94 -25.88 -9.45
C LYS A 182 -8.79 -26.60 -8.42
N GLU A 183 -9.03 -27.90 -8.60
CA GLU A 183 -9.60 -28.72 -7.54
C GLU A 183 -8.71 -28.62 -6.29
N ARG A 184 -9.34 -28.43 -5.13
CA ARG A 184 -8.66 -28.30 -3.84
C ARG A 184 -9.19 -29.35 -2.90
N ALA A 185 -8.35 -29.73 -1.94
CA ALA A 185 -8.74 -30.62 -0.87
C ALA A 185 -10.03 -30.13 -0.16
N LEU A 186 -10.88 -31.09 0.23
CA LEU A 186 -12.19 -30.83 0.82
C LEU A 186 -12.14 -30.50 2.32
N LYS A 187 -11.05 -30.86 3.01
CA LYS A 187 -10.89 -30.67 4.46
C LYS A 187 -9.50 -30.12 4.78
N PRO A 188 -9.35 -29.34 5.86
CA PRO A 188 -8.04 -28.92 6.35
C PRO A 188 -7.13 -30.12 6.62
N LEU A 189 -5.85 -29.97 6.31
CA LEU A 189 -4.79 -31.00 6.41
C LEU A 189 -5.02 -32.29 5.60
N ALA A 190 -6.10 -32.40 4.82
CA ALA A 190 -6.28 -33.54 3.91
C ALA A 190 -5.17 -33.57 2.85
N GLN A 191 -4.64 -32.41 2.45
CA GLN A 191 -3.46 -32.30 1.61
C GLN A 191 -2.69 -31.02 1.94
N VAL A 192 -1.40 -31.17 2.21
CA VAL A 192 -0.45 -30.06 2.34
C VAL A 192 0.61 -30.19 1.27
N ASN A 193 0.82 -29.11 0.53
CA ASN A 193 1.90 -29.04 -0.45
C ASN A 193 3.13 -28.40 0.17
N MET A 194 4.30 -28.91 -0.19
CA MET A 194 5.59 -28.40 0.23
C MET A 194 6.41 -27.98 -0.98
N ASP A 195 6.98 -26.79 -0.93
CA ASP A 195 7.91 -26.28 -1.94
C ASP A 195 8.97 -25.40 -1.28
N SER A 196 10.17 -25.35 -1.86
CA SER A 196 11.31 -24.62 -1.32
C SER A 196 11.81 -23.56 -2.29
N PHE A 197 12.33 -22.46 -1.75
CA PHE A 197 12.93 -21.41 -2.55
C PHE A 197 14.23 -20.92 -1.91
N SER A 198 15.11 -20.36 -2.74
CA SER A 198 16.40 -19.81 -2.31
C SER A 198 16.43 -18.29 -2.44
N SER A 199 17.21 -17.66 -1.58
CA SER A 199 17.60 -16.25 -1.70
C SER A 199 19.07 -16.17 -2.09
N SER A 200 19.44 -15.20 -2.93
CA SER A 200 20.85 -14.87 -3.23
C SER A 200 21.56 -14.16 -2.07
N VAL A 201 20.80 -13.70 -1.07
CA VAL A 201 21.31 -13.00 0.10
C VAL A 201 20.98 -13.82 1.34
N THR A 202 22.00 -14.11 2.16
CA THR A 202 21.81 -14.75 3.46
C THR A 202 20.98 -13.85 4.38
N SER A 203 19.98 -14.43 5.05
CA SER A 203 19.14 -13.71 5.99
C SER A 203 19.92 -13.30 7.25
N ILE A 204 19.39 -12.36 8.04
CA ILE A 204 19.98 -11.96 9.32
C ILE A 204 20.08 -13.11 10.33
N GLU A 205 19.22 -14.11 10.21
CA GLU A 205 19.24 -15.36 10.99
C GLU A 205 20.20 -16.43 10.41
N GLY A 206 20.82 -16.16 9.26
CA GLY A 206 21.75 -17.05 8.58
C GLY A 206 21.11 -18.02 7.58
N TYR A 207 19.86 -17.79 7.16
CA TYR A 207 19.18 -18.67 6.20
C TYR A 207 19.46 -18.29 4.74
N ASN A 208 19.68 -19.29 3.90
CA ASN A 208 19.84 -19.12 2.44
C ASN A 208 18.64 -19.68 1.66
N HIS A 209 17.87 -20.56 2.29
CA HIS A 209 16.71 -21.20 1.70
C HIS A 209 15.53 -21.13 2.67
N ALA A 210 14.32 -21.31 2.16
CA ALA A 210 13.13 -21.49 2.97
C ALA A 210 12.19 -22.52 2.34
N VAL A 211 11.40 -23.17 3.18
CA VAL A 211 10.35 -24.11 2.78
C VAL A 211 9.00 -23.50 3.14
N VAL A 212 8.06 -23.58 2.20
CA VAL A 212 6.66 -23.22 2.41
C VAL A 212 5.83 -24.48 2.42
N PHE A 213 5.06 -24.66 3.49
CA PHE A 213 3.99 -25.64 3.56
C PHE A 213 2.67 -24.90 3.31
N ALA A 214 1.82 -25.40 2.43
CA ALA A 214 0.55 -24.77 2.08
C ALA A 214 -0.58 -25.79 2.14
N ASP A 215 -1.55 -25.57 3.03
CA ASP A 215 -2.75 -26.39 3.11
C ASP A 215 -3.65 -26.15 1.88
N CYS A 216 -4.01 -27.22 1.19
CA CYS A 216 -4.75 -27.12 -0.07
C CYS A 216 -6.18 -26.60 0.13
N HIS A 217 -6.81 -26.97 1.26
CA HIS A 217 -8.20 -26.63 1.54
C HIS A 217 -8.40 -25.18 1.99
N THR A 218 -7.63 -24.72 2.97
CA THR A 218 -7.73 -23.37 3.57
C THR A 218 -6.81 -22.37 2.88
N GLY A 219 -5.73 -22.85 2.27
CA GLY A 219 -4.61 -22.02 1.83
C GLY A 219 -3.82 -21.41 2.99
N TYR A 220 -3.93 -21.95 4.21
CA TYR A 220 -3.06 -21.61 5.32
C TYR A 220 -1.62 -22.00 4.98
N ARG A 221 -0.66 -21.20 5.41
CA ARG A 221 0.74 -21.36 5.03
C ARG A 221 1.64 -21.37 6.24
N TRP A 222 2.73 -22.12 6.18
CA TRP A 222 3.85 -22.06 7.11
C TRP A 222 5.13 -21.80 6.33
N VAL A 223 6.06 -21.05 6.92
CA VAL A 223 7.36 -20.72 6.31
C VAL A 223 8.46 -21.03 7.30
N TYR A 224 9.47 -21.78 6.86
CA TYR A 224 10.61 -22.19 7.68
C TYR A 224 11.93 -21.92 6.95
N GLY A 225 12.94 -21.43 7.67
CA GLY A 225 14.25 -21.11 7.12
C GLY A 225 15.21 -22.29 7.19
N MET A 226 16.14 -22.36 6.23
CA MET A 226 17.19 -23.37 6.11
C MET A 226 18.53 -22.72 5.76
N LYS A 227 19.61 -23.18 6.37
CA LYS A 227 20.97 -22.69 6.07
C LYS A 227 21.51 -23.33 4.80
N VAL A 228 21.28 -24.63 4.65
CA VAL A 228 21.61 -25.42 3.46
C VAL A 228 20.39 -26.23 3.02
N LYS A 229 20.30 -26.58 1.73
CA LYS A 229 19.16 -27.35 1.20
C LYS A 229 18.96 -28.71 1.88
N SER A 230 20.03 -29.35 2.36
CA SER A 230 19.99 -30.64 3.05
C SER A 230 19.34 -30.59 4.43
N ASP A 231 19.07 -29.41 5.00
CA ASP A 231 18.36 -29.27 6.29
C ASP A 231 16.85 -29.55 6.19
N ILE A 232 16.33 -29.83 4.98
CA ILE A 232 14.90 -29.99 4.71
C ILE A 232 14.22 -31.02 5.62
N ILE A 233 14.87 -32.15 5.91
CA ILE A 233 14.30 -33.18 6.81
C ILE A 233 14.11 -32.65 8.24
N LYS A 234 15.04 -31.83 8.73
CA LYS A 234 14.95 -31.20 10.07
C LYS A 234 13.77 -30.24 10.10
N VAL A 235 13.59 -29.47 9.02
CA VAL A 235 12.46 -28.55 8.86
C VAL A 235 11.13 -29.29 8.79
N VAL A 236 11.04 -30.38 8.03
CA VAL A 236 9.82 -31.20 7.94
C VAL A 236 9.44 -31.77 9.31
N LYS A 237 10.41 -32.34 10.04
CA LYS A 237 10.19 -32.85 11.41
C LYS A 237 9.74 -31.74 12.36
N LYS A 238 10.38 -30.57 12.28
CA LYS A 238 10.01 -29.39 13.06
C LYS A 238 8.59 -28.92 12.75
N TRP A 239 8.25 -28.76 11.46
CA TRP A 239 6.91 -28.37 11.04
C TRP A 239 5.85 -29.35 11.56
N TYR A 240 6.07 -30.65 11.39
CA TYR A 240 5.16 -31.68 11.87
C TYR A 240 4.94 -31.58 13.39
N SER A 241 6.00 -31.31 14.16
CA SER A 241 5.92 -31.06 15.60
C SER A 241 5.17 -29.76 15.94
N ASP A 242 5.48 -28.66 15.24
CA ASP A 242 4.89 -27.34 15.52
C ASP A 242 3.37 -27.31 15.26
N ILE A 243 2.84 -28.16 14.37
CA ILE A 243 1.40 -28.25 14.08
C ILE A 243 0.66 -29.34 14.90
N ALA A 244 1.26 -29.85 15.97
CA ALA A 244 0.67 -30.96 16.74
C ALA A 244 -0.74 -30.66 17.27
N ASP A 245 -1.00 -29.44 17.72
CA ASP A 245 -2.30 -28.95 18.19
C ASP A 245 -3.35 -28.91 17.06
N ILE A 246 -2.95 -28.43 15.88
CA ILE A 246 -3.79 -28.43 14.68
C ILE A 246 -4.10 -29.87 14.26
N ARG A 247 -3.12 -30.77 14.35
CA ARG A 247 -3.27 -32.19 13.99
C ARG A 247 -4.25 -32.95 14.88
N GLN A 248 -4.51 -32.46 16.10
CA GLN A 248 -5.57 -33.00 16.95
C GLN A 248 -6.98 -32.67 16.43
N LYS A 249 -7.13 -31.53 15.73
CA LYS A 249 -8.41 -31.08 15.15
C LYS A 249 -8.60 -31.60 13.73
N HIS A 250 -7.52 -31.67 12.95
CA HIS A 250 -7.52 -32.01 11.54
C HIS A 250 -6.45 -33.06 11.24
N ARG A 251 -6.81 -34.17 10.61
CA ARG A 251 -5.83 -35.23 10.29
C ARG A 251 -4.98 -34.82 9.08
N LEU A 252 -3.66 -34.82 9.23
CA LEU A 252 -2.73 -34.76 8.10
C LEU A 252 -2.79 -36.07 7.31
N VAL A 253 -3.29 -36.04 6.08
CA VAL A 253 -3.48 -37.24 5.26
C VAL A 253 -2.42 -37.36 4.17
N VAL A 254 -2.18 -36.29 3.42
CA VAL A 254 -1.24 -36.26 2.29
C VAL A 254 -0.24 -35.12 2.43
N ALA A 255 1.04 -35.46 2.30
CA ALA A 255 2.10 -34.51 2.00
C ALA A 255 2.43 -34.60 0.51
N MET A 256 2.17 -33.52 -0.23
CA MET A 256 2.41 -33.41 -1.66
C MET A 256 3.70 -32.65 -1.92
N ARG A 257 4.55 -33.18 -2.78
CA ARG A 257 5.87 -32.62 -3.11
C ARG A 257 6.03 -32.47 -4.61
N ASP A 258 6.87 -31.52 -5.01
CA ASP A 258 7.34 -31.47 -6.38
C ASP A 258 8.24 -32.68 -6.70
N ASN A 259 8.51 -32.90 -7.98
CA ASN A 259 9.35 -34.00 -8.44
C ASN A 259 10.86 -33.63 -8.44
N ALA A 260 11.26 -32.54 -7.77
CA ALA A 260 12.65 -32.07 -7.75
C ALA A 260 13.52 -33.00 -6.89
N GLY A 261 14.80 -33.14 -7.26
CA GLY A 261 15.72 -34.11 -6.66
C GLY A 261 15.88 -33.99 -5.13
N GLU A 262 15.82 -32.77 -4.59
CA GLU A 262 15.90 -32.48 -3.15
C GLU A 262 14.69 -32.97 -2.34
N ASN A 263 13.51 -33.01 -2.96
CA ASN A 263 12.27 -33.47 -2.34
C ASN A 263 12.08 -35.00 -2.44
N LYS A 264 12.98 -35.71 -3.12
CA LYS A 264 13.02 -37.18 -3.23
C LYS A 264 13.85 -37.88 -2.16
N SER A 265 14.37 -37.14 -1.16
CA SER A 265 15.16 -37.76 -0.10
C SER A 265 14.40 -38.91 0.56
N HIS A 266 15.04 -40.07 0.61
CA HIS A 266 14.52 -41.29 1.23
C HIS A 266 14.12 -41.04 2.69
N GLU A 267 14.89 -40.21 3.40
CA GLU A 267 14.65 -39.86 4.80
C GLU A 267 13.30 -39.14 5.02
N ILE A 268 12.85 -38.33 4.04
CA ILE A 268 11.56 -37.64 4.14
C ILE A 268 10.42 -38.63 3.88
N ILE A 269 10.60 -39.56 2.95
CA ILE A 269 9.63 -40.63 2.68
C ILE A 269 9.45 -41.48 3.93
N GLU A 270 10.53 -42.02 4.47
CA GLU A 270 10.54 -42.83 5.70
C GLU A 270 9.91 -42.09 6.87
N PHE A 271 10.24 -40.81 7.05
CA PHE A 271 9.65 -40.02 8.11
C PHE A 271 8.12 -39.95 7.99
N PHE A 272 7.59 -39.57 6.83
CA PHE A 272 6.14 -39.47 6.65
C PHE A 272 5.43 -40.83 6.75
N GLU A 273 6.04 -41.90 6.24
CA GLU A 273 5.53 -43.26 6.41
C GLU A 273 5.48 -43.67 7.88
N SER A 274 6.54 -43.38 8.65
CA SER A 274 6.61 -43.68 10.08
C SER A 274 5.53 -42.98 10.91
N VAL A 275 5.02 -41.85 10.43
CA VAL A 275 3.95 -41.08 11.08
C VAL A 275 2.59 -41.23 10.40
N GLY A 276 2.45 -42.18 9.47
CA GLY A 276 1.18 -42.54 8.82
C GLY A 276 0.63 -41.48 7.86
N VAL A 277 1.50 -40.65 7.27
CA VAL A 277 1.15 -39.63 6.27
C VAL A 277 1.56 -40.13 4.89
N LYS A 278 0.63 -40.07 3.92
CA LYS A 278 0.93 -40.51 2.55
C LYS A 278 1.81 -39.48 1.84
N ASN A 279 2.84 -39.97 1.17
CA ASN A 279 3.68 -39.18 0.28
C ASN A 279 3.12 -39.23 -1.15
N TYR A 280 2.80 -38.07 -1.72
CA TYR A 280 2.49 -37.97 -3.15
C TYR A 280 3.50 -37.04 -3.83
N PHE A 281 3.84 -37.35 -5.08
CA PHE A 281 4.66 -36.51 -5.94
C PHE A 281 3.78 -35.97 -7.05
N SER A 282 3.91 -34.67 -7.37
CA SER A 282 3.26 -34.12 -8.56
C SER A 282 3.80 -34.79 -9.81
N THR A 283 2.93 -35.32 -10.66
CA THR A 283 3.32 -35.82 -11.98
C THR A 283 3.62 -34.63 -12.90
N SER A 284 4.45 -34.83 -13.93
CA SER A 284 4.75 -33.79 -14.93
C SER A 284 3.50 -33.31 -15.67
N THR A 285 2.45 -34.12 -15.71
CA THR A 285 1.16 -33.84 -16.34
C THR A 285 0.16 -33.13 -15.41
N GLU A 286 0.35 -33.16 -14.08
CA GLU A 286 -0.54 -32.54 -13.09
C GLU A 286 0.11 -31.34 -12.38
N GLN A 287 0.74 -30.44 -13.16
CA GLN A 287 1.41 -29.21 -12.67
C GLN A 287 0.51 -28.33 -11.79
N TRP A 288 -0.81 -28.44 -11.93
CA TRP A 288 -1.76 -27.71 -11.09
C TRP A 288 -1.64 -28.07 -9.61
N GLN A 289 -1.28 -29.33 -9.29
CA GLN A 289 -1.07 -29.82 -7.93
C GLN A 289 0.10 -29.06 -7.29
N ASN A 290 1.28 -28.99 -7.92
CA ASN A 290 2.41 -28.23 -7.36
C ASN A 290 2.15 -26.73 -7.34
N GLY A 291 1.39 -26.22 -8.32
CA GLY A 291 1.14 -24.78 -8.46
C GLY A 291 0.37 -24.14 -7.30
N LEU A 292 -0.07 -24.87 -6.28
CA LEU A 292 -0.62 -24.29 -5.04
C LEU A 292 0.48 -23.83 -4.07
N ALA A 293 1.58 -24.58 -3.96
CA ALA A 293 2.75 -24.18 -3.17
C ALA A 293 3.52 -23.06 -3.88
N GLU A 294 3.70 -23.15 -5.20
CA GLU A 294 4.27 -22.05 -6.00
C GLU A 294 3.42 -20.78 -5.90
N ALA A 295 2.09 -20.89 -6.01
CA ALA A 295 1.19 -19.74 -5.81
C ALA A 295 1.25 -19.22 -4.36
N ALA A 296 1.51 -20.08 -3.38
CA ALA A 296 1.71 -19.65 -2.00
C ALA A 296 3.02 -18.87 -1.85
N ILE A 297 4.12 -19.36 -2.41
CA ILE A 297 5.43 -18.69 -2.46
C ILE A 297 5.29 -17.34 -3.16
N ASN A 298 4.74 -17.30 -4.38
CA ASN A 298 4.53 -16.06 -5.13
C ASN A 298 3.69 -15.05 -4.34
N SER A 299 2.62 -15.51 -3.70
CA SER A 299 1.76 -14.67 -2.87
C SER A 299 2.47 -14.11 -1.63
N ILE A 300 3.35 -14.89 -1.00
CA ILE A 300 4.18 -14.45 0.14
C ILE A 300 5.24 -13.47 -0.34
N MET A 301 5.97 -13.80 -1.41
CA MET A 301 7.05 -12.97 -1.95
C MET A 301 6.54 -11.62 -2.46
N MET A 302 5.35 -11.58 -3.05
CA MET A 302 4.70 -10.33 -3.44
C MET A 302 4.45 -9.41 -2.23
N LEU A 303 3.99 -9.94 -1.08
CA LEU A 303 3.82 -9.13 0.12
C LEU A 303 5.16 -8.77 0.76
N SER A 304 6.10 -9.72 0.82
CA SER A 304 7.46 -9.48 1.31
C SER A 304 8.12 -8.33 0.55
N ARG A 305 8.02 -8.28 -0.79
CA ARG A 305 8.53 -7.17 -1.61
C ARG A 305 7.88 -5.84 -1.24
N ALA A 306 6.55 -5.79 -1.12
CA ALA A 306 5.84 -4.56 -0.75
C ALA A 306 6.24 -4.06 0.65
N ILE A 307 6.28 -4.96 1.62
CA ILE A 307 6.69 -4.69 3.00
C ILE A 307 8.15 -4.21 3.06
N MET A 308 9.05 -4.90 2.35
CA MET A 308 10.47 -4.52 2.27
C MET A 308 10.64 -3.14 1.64
N ALA A 309 9.92 -2.87 0.55
CA ALA A 309 9.93 -1.58 -0.13
C ALA A 309 9.46 -0.44 0.78
N GLU A 310 8.41 -0.66 1.57
CA GLU A 310 7.98 0.32 2.57
C GLU A 310 9.04 0.53 3.66
N SER A 311 9.57 -0.56 4.21
CA SER A 311 10.49 -0.49 5.35
C SER A 311 11.83 0.17 5.03
N GLY A 312 12.26 0.09 3.76
CA GLY A 312 13.63 0.43 3.33
C GLY A 312 14.71 -0.53 3.84
N LEU A 313 14.33 -1.61 4.51
CA LEU A 313 15.27 -2.62 4.98
C LEU A 313 15.93 -3.34 3.79
N GLY A 314 17.22 -3.66 3.93
CA GLY A 314 17.97 -4.37 2.88
C GLY A 314 17.68 -5.86 2.80
N GLY A 315 18.14 -6.51 1.73
CA GLY A 315 17.83 -7.92 1.40
C GLY A 315 18.05 -8.94 2.52
N ARG A 316 18.95 -8.70 3.49
CA ARG A 316 19.18 -9.59 4.66
C ARG A 316 17.92 -9.82 5.53
N PHE A 317 16.88 -9.01 5.41
CA PHE A 317 15.61 -9.19 6.14
C PHE A 317 14.54 -9.94 5.34
N TRP A 318 14.91 -10.58 4.23
CA TRP A 318 13.98 -11.30 3.36
C TRP A 318 13.17 -12.37 4.11
N PHE A 319 13.79 -13.11 5.03
CA PHE A 319 13.10 -14.18 5.74
C PHE A 319 12.04 -13.64 6.72
N LYS A 320 12.40 -12.62 7.52
CA LYS A 320 11.44 -11.92 8.41
C LYS A 320 10.27 -11.31 7.63
N SER A 321 10.51 -10.70 6.47
CA SER A 321 9.43 -10.14 5.66
C SER A 321 8.57 -11.22 5.00
N ALA A 322 9.13 -12.37 4.63
CA ALA A 322 8.36 -13.53 4.17
C ALA A 322 7.45 -14.09 5.28
N VAL A 323 7.95 -14.20 6.51
CA VAL A 323 7.15 -14.60 7.68
C VAL A 323 6.01 -13.60 7.93
N ALA A 324 6.30 -12.29 7.93
CA ALA A 324 5.28 -11.25 8.09
C ALA A 324 4.20 -11.30 6.99
N GLY A 325 4.61 -11.52 5.73
CA GLY A 325 3.68 -11.72 4.61
C GLY A 325 2.83 -12.98 4.76
N CYS A 326 3.41 -14.07 5.27
CA CYS A 326 2.68 -15.30 5.58
C CYS A 326 1.62 -15.07 6.67
N ASP A 327 2.02 -14.42 7.77
CA ASP A 327 1.11 -14.06 8.86
C ASP A 327 -0.06 -13.21 8.40
N ALA A 328 0.21 -12.19 7.57
CA ALA A 328 -0.83 -11.38 6.97
C ALA A 328 -1.81 -12.23 6.14
N ARG A 329 -1.31 -13.15 5.31
CA ARG A 329 -2.15 -14.01 4.46
C ARG A 329 -2.98 -15.04 5.23
N ASN A 330 -2.48 -15.52 6.35
CA ASN A 330 -3.22 -16.42 7.22
C ASN A 330 -4.32 -15.69 7.99
N SER A 331 -4.19 -14.37 8.18
CA SER A 331 -5.08 -13.54 9.01
C SER A 331 -6.10 -12.72 8.22
N THR A 332 -5.99 -12.72 6.89
CA THR A 332 -6.85 -11.93 6.00
C THR A 332 -7.89 -12.83 5.33
N TYR A 333 -9.08 -12.28 5.12
CA TYR A 333 -10.20 -12.94 4.45
C TYR A 333 -9.82 -13.48 3.07
N LYS A 334 -10.40 -14.65 2.75
CA LYS A 334 -10.33 -15.25 1.43
C LYS A 334 -11.73 -15.63 0.97
N GLU A 335 -12.16 -15.02 -0.13
CA GLU A 335 -13.49 -15.21 -0.73
C GLU A 335 -13.84 -16.68 -0.92
N ARG A 336 -12.91 -17.49 -1.43
CA ARG A 336 -13.11 -18.93 -1.66
C ARG A 336 -13.56 -19.73 -0.43
N ILE A 337 -13.08 -19.36 0.76
CA ILE A 337 -13.41 -20.08 2.01
C ILE A 337 -14.41 -19.30 2.88
N GLY A 338 -14.85 -18.11 2.45
CA GLY A 338 -15.77 -17.27 3.18
C GLY A 338 -15.29 -16.83 4.57
N THR A 339 -13.99 -16.92 4.86
CA THR A 339 -13.39 -16.58 6.17
C THR A 339 -11.86 -16.42 6.06
N THR A 340 -11.16 -16.31 7.20
CA THR A 340 -9.69 -16.34 7.27
C THR A 340 -9.16 -17.77 7.37
N PRO A 341 -7.99 -18.08 6.76
CA PRO A 341 -7.35 -19.38 6.93
C PRO A 341 -7.11 -19.73 8.41
N TRP A 342 -6.71 -18.75 9.22
CA TRP A 342 -6.49 -18.92 10.65
C TRP A 342 -7.72 -19.49 11.35
N ARG A 343 -8.91 -18.93 11.09
CA ARG A 343 -10.15 -19.35 11.76
C ARG A 343 -10.53 -20.80 11.44
N ILE A 344 -10.31 -21.27 10.22
CA ILE A 344 -10.58 -22.68 9.88
C ILE A 344 -9.57 -23.62 10.55
N MET A 345 -8.29 -23.24 10.54
CA MET A 345 -7.22 -24.07 11.07
C MET A 345 -7.27 -24.19 12.58
N HIS A 346 -7.48 -23.06 13.28
CA HIS A 346 -7.42 -22.98 14.74
C HIS A 346 -8.78 -23.03 15.42
N GLY A 347 -9.87 -22.75 14.70
CA GLY A 347 -11.24 -22.74 15.24
C GLY A 347 -11.63 -21.43 15.92
N GLU A 348 -10.71 -20.46 16.02
CA GLU A 348 -10.92 -19.17 16.68
C GLU A 348 -10.50 -18.00 15.80
N LYS A 349 -10.95 -16.78 16.14
CA LYS A 349 -10.52 -15.57 15.45
C LYS A 349 -9.08 -15.24 15.83
N ARG A 350 -8.30 -14.72 14.87
CA ARG A 350 -6.98 -14.15 15.19
C ARG A 350 -7.17 -12.73 15.70
N ASP A 351 -6.51 -12.41 16.80
CA ASP A 351 -6.36 -11.02 17.23
C ASP A 351 -5.33 -10.30 16.35
N VAL A 352 -5.82 -9.48 15.41
CA VAL A 352 -4.96 -8.68 14.54
C VAL A 352 -4.59 -7.33 15.15
N SER A 353 -5.13 -6.97 16.32
CA SER A 353 -4.78 -5.72 17.04
C SER A 353 -3.30 -5.63 17.40
N ARG A 354 -2.61 -6.77 17.42
CA ARG A 354 -1.17 -6.89 17.69
C ARG A 354 -0.28 -6.66 16.46
N PHE A 355 -0.85 -6.64 15.26
CA PHE A 355 -0.07 -6.40 14.04
C PHE A 355 0.42 -4.95 14.01
N ARG A 356 1.65 -4.75 13.55
CA ARG A 356 2.28 -3.45 13.36
C ARG A 356 2.87 -3.38 11.95
N ALA A 357 3.01 -2.18 11.40
CA ALA A 357 3.71 -2.00 10.12
C ALA A 357 5.16 -2.49 10.21
N PHE A 358 5.54 -3.45 9.37
CA PHE A 358 6.88 -4.04 9.39
C PHE A 358 7.94 -3.01 9.01
N GLY A 359 9.05 -2.99 9.74
CA GLY A 359 10.12 -2.01 9.55
C GLY A 359 9.87 -0.66 10.22
N CYS A 360 8.75 -0.48 10.92
CA CYS A 360 8.51 0.74 11.67
C CYS A 360 9.45 0.86 12.87
N ARG A 361 9.63 2.09 13.33
CA ARG A 361 10.34 2.39 14.57
C ARG A 361 9.59 1.84 15.78
N ALA A 362 10.35 1.29 16.72
CA ALA A 362 9.85 0.86 18.01
C ALA A 362 10.84 1.23 19.14
N TRP A 363 10.33 1.40 20.34
CA TRP A 363 11.13 1.51 21.56
C TRP A 363 10.86 0.29 22.43
N VAL A 364 11.88 -0.54 22.58
CA VAL A 364 11.80 -1.81 23.32
C VAL A 364 12.25 -1.58 24.75
N HIS A 365 11.42 -1.94 25.73
CA HIS A 365 11.77 -1.80 27.13
C HIS A 365 12.93 -2.75 27.51
N LEU A 366 13.92 -2.22 28.23
CA LEU A 366 15.04 -2.98 28.75
C LEU A 366 14.76 -3.39 30.20
N ASN A 367 14.65 -4.70 30.44
CA ASN A 367 14.54 -5.24 31.79
C ASN A 367 15.82 -4.95 32.60
N SER A 368 15.73 -5.04 33.93
CA SER A 368 16.84 -4.78 34.87
C SER A 368 18.14 -5.53 34.53
N GLU A 369 18.04 -6.74 33.98
CA GLU A 369 19.19 -7.57 33.56
C GLU A 369 19.87 -7.07 32.28
N ARG A 370 19.10 -6.48 31.36
CA ARG A 370 19.60 -5.97 30.05
C ARG A 370 19.95 -4.49 30.11
N ARG A 371 19.73 -3.86 31.25
CA ARG A 371 19.93 -2.43 31.49
C ARG A 371 21.27 -2.20 32.16
N GLU A 372 21.98 -1.18 31.71
CA GLU A 372 23.16 -0.70 32.44
C GLU A 372 22.76 -0.20 33.83
N LYS A 373 23.54 -0.57 34.85
CA LYS A 373 23.25 -0.21 36.24
C LYS A 373 23.43 1.29 36.44
N GLY A 374 22.36 1.98 36.83
CA GLY A 374 22.39 3.41 37.17
C GLY A 374 21.01 4.06 37.16
N LYS A 375 20.80 5.08 38.00
CA LYS A 375 19.52 5.80 38.08
C LYS A 375 19.18 6.53 36.77
N HIS A 376 20.20 6.95 36.01
CA HIS A 376 20.07 7.77 34.80
C HIS A 376 20.21 6.99 33.48
N THR A 377 20.34 5.66 33.51
CA THR A 377 20.51 4.88 32.27
C THR A 377 19.18 4.78 31.50
N PRO A 378 19.20 4.84 30.16
CA PRO A 378 17.99 4.68 29.34
C PRO A 378 17.22 3.40 29.69
N ARG A 379 15.88 3.50 29.73
CA ARG A 379 14.97 2.37 30.05
C ARG A 379 14.45 1.63 28.82
N ALA A 380 14.74 2.13 27.63
CA ALA A 380 14.34 1.54 26.37
C ALA A 380 15.44 1.75 25.33
N VAL A 381 15.48 0.86 24.36
CA VAL A 381 16.35 0.96 23.18
C VAL A 381 15.49 1.17 21.94
N GLU A 382 15.93 2.05 21.05
CA GLU A 382 15.31 2.18 19.73
C GLU A 382 15.63 0.95 18.88
N ALA A 383 14.61 0.39 18.24
CA ALA A 383 14.71 -0.80 17.42
C ALA A 383 13.72 -0.76 16.26
N ILE A 384 13.89 -1.69 15.33
CA ILE A 384 13.05 -1.86 14.15
C ILE A 384 12.17 -3.07 14.35
N TYR A 385 10.86 -2.93 14.17
CA TYR A 385 9.93 -4.05 14.27
C TYR A 385 10.03 -4.99 13.06
N LEU A 386 10.13 -6.30 13.31
CA LEU A 386 10.33 -7.33 12.28
C LEU A 386 9.29 -8.46 12.30
N GLY A 387 8.17 -8.29 13.00
CA GLY A 387 7.12 -9.30 13.08
C GLY A 387 7.03 -9.99 14.44
N PHE A 388 6.30 -11.11 14.48
CA PHE A 388 6.15 -11.94 15.67
C PHE A 388 7.36 -12.86 15.85
N GLU A 389 7.70 -13.16 17.11
CA GLU A 389 8.71 -14.16 17.43
C GLU A 389 8.04 -15.55 17.55
N PRO A 390 8.52 -16.58 16.83
CA PRO A 390 7.89 -17.91 16.83
C PRO A 390 7.77 -18.51 18.23
N ASN A 391 6.69 -19.24 18.49
CA ASN A 391 6.43 -19.97 19.74
C ASN A 391 6.42 -19.10 21.01
N THR A 392 6.26 -17.77 20.88
CA THR A 392 6.17 -16.86 22.02
C THR A 392 5.10 -15.80 21.78
N SER A 393 4.71 -15.09 22.84
CA SER A 393 3.90 -13.88 22.71
C SER A 393 4.74 -12.64 22.38
N ALA A 394 6.03 -12.77 22.09
CA ALA A 394 6.92 -11.64 21.87
C ALA A 394 6.91 -11.18 20.40
N TYR A 395 7.39 -9.96 20.19
CA TYR A 395 7.75 -9.43 18.89
C TYR A 395 9.25 -9.60 18.67
N SER A 396 9.64 -9.64 17.40
CA SER A 396 11.02 -9.66 16.96
C SER A 396 11.45 -8.26 16.54
N PHE A 397 12.61 -7.82 17.00
CA PHE A 397 13.16 -6.50 16.75
C PHE A 397 14.60 -6.59 16.27
N PHE A 398 15.02 -5.62 15.45
CA PHE A 398 16.42 -5.41 15.10
C PHE A 398 16.92 -4.10 15.69
N ILE A 399 18.05 -4.14 16.40
CA ILE A 399 18.71 -2.97 16.99
C ILE A 399 19.84 -2.55 16.05
N PRO A 400 19.71 -1.44 15.30
CA PRO A 400 20.70 -1.02 14.31
C PRO A 400 22.08 -0.78 14.90
N GLU A 401 22.15 -0.07 16.02
CA GLU A 401 23.41 0.32 16.68
C GLU A 401 24.27 -0.89 17.07
N LYS A 402 23.62 -1.98 17.47
CA LYS A 402 24.29 -3.21 17.91
C LYS A 402 24.35 -4.28 16.83
N ASN A 403 23.69 -4.05 15.69
CA ASN A 403 23.49 -5.04 14.63
C ASN A 403 22.99 -6.41 15.16
N THR A 404 22.05 -6.40 16.12
CA THR A 404 21.55 -7.61 16.78
C THR A 404 20.03 -7.71 16.75
N MET A 405 19.54 -8.95 16.83
CA MET A 405 18.12 -9.26 17.00
C MET A 405 17.77 -9.29 18.49
N MET A 406 16.57 -8.83 18.84
CA MET A 406 16.02 -8.88 20.19
C MET A 406 14.56 -9.31 20.14
N SER A 407 14.14 -10.16 21.08
CA SER A 407 12.74 -10.48 21.32
C SER A 407 12.24 -9.76 22.58
N SER A 408 11.02 -9.22 22.51
CA SER A 408 10.32 -8.61 23.65
C SER A 408 8.82 -8.50 23.39
N ASN A 409 8.00 -8.59 24.43
CA ASN A 409 6.57 -8.27 24.40
C ASN A 409 6.28 -6.82 24.83
N GLN A 410 7.25 -6.12 25.41
CA GLN A 410 7.12 -4.75 25.92
C GLN A 410 7.78 -3.76 24.96
N ALA A 411 6.98 -3.16 24.08
CA ALA A 411 7.44 -2.14 23.15
C ALA A 411 6.36 -1.11 22.83
N LYS A 412 6.79 0.12 22.54
CA LYS A 412 5.96 1.16 21.91
C LYS A 412 6.35 1.31 20.45
N PHE A 413 5.38 1.57 19.57
CA PHE A 413 5.58 1.60 18.13
C PHE A 413 5.23 2.98 17.57
N ASP A 414 6.02 3.44 16.61
CA ASP A 414 5.71 4.60 15.77
C ASP A 414 5.63 4.16 14.30
N GLU A 415 4.42 3.78 13.90
CA GLU A 415 4.11 3.20 12.58
C GLU A 415 4.15 4.22 11.43
N ASN A 416 4.45 5.49 11.73
CA ASN A 416 4.64 6.53 10.72
C ASN A 416 6.12 6.74 10.35
N VAL A 417 7.04 6.17 11.13
CA VAL A 417 8.48 6.35 10.95
C VAL A 417 9.13 5.03 10.58
N PHE A 418 9.83 5.02 9.45
CA PHE A 418 10.58 3.89 8.93
C PHE A 418 12.06 4.28 8.82
N PRO A 419 12.89 4.02 9.85
CA PRO A 419 14.26 4.55 9.92
C PRO A 419 15.18 4.13 8.77
N PHE A 420 14.91 2.99 8.14
CA PHE A 420 15.70 2.45 7.02
C PHE A 420 15.18 2.90 5.66
N ARG A 421 14.02 3.54 5.61
CA ARG A 421 13.47 4.09 4.38
C ARG A 421 14.28 5.32 3.99
N LYS A 422 15.16 5.14 3.00
CA LYS A 422 15.87 6.27 2.39
C LYS A 422 14.82 7.27 1.87
N GLU A 423 14.96 8.54 2.23
CA GLU A 423 14.18 9.64 1.62
C GLU A 423 14.29 9.62 0.09
N LYS A 424 15.40 9.07 -0.45
CA LYS A 424 15.62 8.80 -1.86
C LYS A 424 14.67 7.80 -2.53
N VAL A 425 13.89 6.97 -1.82
CA VAL A 425 12.80 6.21 -2.48
C VAL A 425 11.64 7.13 -2.85
N VAL A 426 11.52 8.27 -2.16
CA VAL A 426 10.61 9.37 -2.52
C VAL A 426 11.23 10.28 -3.59
N GLU A 427 12.56 10.41 -3.65
CA GLU A 427 13.26 11.20 -4.69
C GLU A 427 13.61 10.43 -5.98
N GLN A 428 13.82 9.11 -5.97
CA GLN A 428 14.00 8.31 -7.19
C GLN A 428 12.70 8.22 -8.00
N TYR A 429 11.54 8.35 -7.34
CA TYR A 429 10.27 8.62 -8.01
C TYR A 429 10.15 10.06 -8.54
N GLN A 430 11.01 10.98 -8.11
CA GLN A 430 11.12 12.33 -8.66
C GLN A 430 12.20 12.44 -9.74
N SER A 431 13.15 11.50 -9.85
CA SER A 431 14.28 11.60 -10.79
C SER A 431 14.30 10.58 -11.93
N ASP A 432 13.66 9.40 -11.82
CA ASP A 432 13.60 8.42 -12.92
C ASP A 432 12.21 8.43 -13.59
N GLN A 433 11.99 9.44 -14.44
CA GLN A 433 10.93 9.41 -15.46
C GLN A 433 11.51 9.02 -16.83
N SER A 434 12.16 7.87 -16.92
CA SER A 434 12.31 7.18 -18.21
C SER A 434 12.09 5.68 -18.04
N THR A 435 10.83 5.28 -17.90
CA THR A 435 10.36 4.05 -18.52
C THR A 435 9.38 4.43 -19.62
N ASP A 436 9.98 4.88 -20.73
CA ASP A 436 9.37 4.75 -22.04
C ASP A 436 9.08 3.26 -22.26
N ILE A 437 7.80 2.90 -22.20
CA ILE A 437 7.28 1.85 -23.07
C ILE A 437 6.15 2.48 -23.88
N LEU A 438 6.54 2.83 -25.11
CA LEU A 438 5.74 2.97 -26.33
C LEU A 438 4.75 4.14 -26.39
N TYR A 439 5.19 5.25 -27.00
CA TYR A 439 4.67 5.66 -28.31
C TYR A 439 5.75 6.49 -29.05
N ARG A 440 6.34 5.91 -30.11
CA ARG A 440 6.93 6.72 -31.17
C ARG A 440 5.76 7.46 -31.85
N SER A 441 5.65 8.77 -31.64
CA SER A 441 5.15 9.65 -32.69
C SER A 441 6.14 10.79 -32.90
N GLN A 442 6.82 10.73 -34.04
CA GLN A 442 7.47 11.90 -34.61
C GLN A 442 6.38 12.93 -34.90
N SER A 443 6.21 13.91 -34.01
CA SER A 443 5.35 15.06 -34.26
C SER A 443 6.19 16.31 -34.00
N ASN A 444 6.52 17.03 -35.07
CA ASN A 444 7.19 18.32 -35.02
C ASN A 444 6.25 19.38 -34.41
N VAL A 445 6.17 19.46 -33.09
CA VAL A 445 5.44 20.53 -32.41
C VAL A 445 6.30 21.80 -32.45
N LYS A 446 5.84 22.82 -33.19
CA LYS A 446 6.39 24.18 -33.13
C LYS A 446 5.63 25.01 -32.09
N TRP A 447 6.37 25.60 -31.17
CA TRP A 447 5.87 26.57 -30.19
C TRP A 447 5.57 27.92 -30.87
N ILE A 448 4.35 28.44 -30.72
CA ILE A 448 4.00 29.80 -31.16
C ILE A 448 3.78 30.67 -29.92
N PRO A 449 4.50 31.80 -29.78
CA PRO A 449 4.29 32.75 -28.69
C PRO A 449 2.87 33.38 -28.69
N TYR A 450 2.29 33.54 -27.51
CA TYR A 450 0.93 34.07 -27.26
C TYR A 450 0.61 35.38 -27.99
N ASN A 451 1.61 36.21 -28.17
CA ASN A 451 1.60 37.49 -28.88
C ASN A 451 1.46 37.38 -30.41
N LYS A 452 1.28 36.17 -30.97
CA LYS A 452 1.00 35.93 -32.40
C LYS A 452 -0.40 35.35 -32.68
N LEU A 453 -1.29 35.29 -31.68
CA LEU A 453 -2.68 34.85 -31.87
C LEU A 453 -3.54 36.01 -32.41
N HIS A 454 -3.98 35.96 -33.67
CA HIS A 454 -4.93 36.92 -34.24
C HIS A 454 -6.34 36.32 -34.35
N LEU A 455 -7.31 36.95 -33.68
CA LEU A 455 -8.74 36.58 -33.61
C LEU A 455 -9.52 36.77 -34.93
N SER A 456 -8.86 37.20 -36.00
CA SER A 456 -9.45 37.46 -37.33
C SER A 456 -9.80 36.19 -38.14
N ASN A 457 -9.54 35.00 -37.61
CA ASN A 457 -9.64 33.73 -38.35
C ASN A 457 -11.01 33.02 -38.23
N TYR A 458 -12.06 33.69 -37.77
CA TYR A 458 -13.38 33.09 -37.49
C TYR A 458 -14.50 33.88 -38.18
N THR A 459 -15.33 33.23 -39.00
CA THR A 459 -16.16 33.93 -40.00
C THR A 459 -17.69 33.96 -39.79
N ARG A 460 -18.34 33.12 -38.96
CA ARG A 460 -19.80 33.27 -38.64
C ARG A 460 -20.22 32.70 -37.28
N ILE A 461 -21.25 33.31 -36.69
CA ILE A 461 -21.90 32.96 -35.42
C ILE A 461 -23.37 32.60 -35.71
N HIS A 462 -23.86 31.47 -35.22
CA HIS A 462 -25.29 31.18 -35.17
C HIS A 462 -25.74 31.10 -33.71
N TYR A 463 -26.86 31.76 -33.43
CA TYR A 463 -27.50 31.82 -32.11
C TYR A 463 -28.89 31.19 -32.20
N ASP A 464 -29.19 30.29 -31.27
CA ASP A 464 -30.52 29.73 -31.03
C ASP A 464 -30.97 30.16 -29.64
N SER A 465 -32.07 30.91 -29.58
CA SER A 465 -32.57 31.57 -28.37
C SER A 465 -33.28 30.63 -27.39
N THR A 466 -33.31 29.33 -27.62
CA THR A 466 -33.91 28.36 -26.69
C THR A 466 -32.90 27.49 -25.95
N SER A 467 -31.65 27.41 -26.42
CA SER A 467 -30.64 26.51 -25.86
C SER A 467 -29.45 27.21 -25.20
N ASP A 468 -29.32 28.54 -25.32
CA ASP A 468 -28.13 29.31 -24.91
C ASP A 468 -26.79 28.65 -25.34
N ILE A 469 -26.78 28.04 -26.52
CA ILE A 469 -25.58 27.50 -27.16
C ILE A 469 -25.08 28.51 -28.20
N MET A 470 -23.78 28.84 -28.13
CA MET A 470 -23.07 29.58 -29.17
C MET A 470 -22.14 28.62 -29.91
N VAL A 471 -22.36 28.41 -31.21
CA VAL A 471 -21.52 27.53 -32.05
C VAL A 471 -20.56 28.37 -32.88
N MET A 472 -19.25 28.09 -32.77
CA MET A 472 -18.21 28.69 -33.62
C MET A 472 -17.58 27.64 -34.54
N ARG A 473 -17.60 27.90 -35.86
CA ARG A 473 -16.96 27.04 -36.88
C ARG A 473 -15.58 27.62 -37.25
N VAL A 474 -14.55 26.77 -37.24
CA VAL A 474 -13.19 27.11 -37.69
C VAL A 474 -13.13 27.07 -39.23
N ASN A 475 -12.49 28.07 -39.85
CA ASN A 475 -12.24 28.06 -41.28
C ASN A 475 -11.13 27.03 -41.58
N THR A 476 -11.51 25.82 -42.00
CA THR A 476 -10.57 24.90 -42.64
C THR A 476 -10.52 25.23 -44.12
N GLU A 477 -9.74 26.25 -44.48
CA GLU A 477 -9.12 26.35 -45.82
C GLU A 477 -8.13 27.52 -45.89
N ALA A 478 -7.01 27.24 -46.55
CA ALA A 478 -5.83 28.07 -46.85
C ALA A 478 -4.86 28.37 -45.69
N ASN A 479 -3.56 28.08 -45.77
CA ASN A 479 -2.73 27.34 -46.72
C ASN A 479 -1.37 27.13 -46.02
N THR A 480 -0.78 25.93 -46.21
CA THR A 480 0.66 25.57 -46.16
C THR A 480 1.54 26.05 -45.00
#